data_AF-A0A1M5IJ61-F1
#
_entry.id   AF-A0A1M5IJ61-F1
#
_cell.length_a   1.000
_cell.length_b   1.000
_cell.length_c   1.000
_cell.angle_alpha   90.00
_cell.angle_beta   90.00
_cell.angle_gamma   90.00
#
_symmetry.space_group_name_H-M   'P 1'
#
loop_
_entity.id
_entity.type
_entity.pdbx_description
1 polymer ?
#
loop_
_entity_poly.entity_id
_entity_poly.type
_entity_poly.pdbx_seq_one_letter_code
_entity_poly.pdbx_strand_id
1 'polypeptide(L)'
;MTARQFQNIIFPLLTERLFNCPVKNEWSAFNGYINHYSPRVDIAVGPFSMEQGLNQIQNYNNLVNDQNINSFLKQLYEYHIENIGGEIDNEITIPNFDDLIYKNQNARCFLAIEIENQNSKKHIMGSMINAASLGRIGIGIAYNDNTLRTFIRIMNYLGFLRRVEKNTYDTTNFLIITKDQLAELLNLHIQQ
;
A
#
# COMPACT_ATOMS: atom_id res chain seq x y z
N MET A 1 11.81 17.47 -7.42
CA MET A 1 10.52 16.91 -7.88
C MET A 1 9.50 17.01 -6.74
N THR A 2 8.21 17.21 -7.02
CA THR A 2 7.14 17.17 -6.01
C THR A 2 6.50 15.77 -5.92
N ALA A 3 5.75 15.47 -4.85
CA ALA A 3 5.02 14.21 -4.71
C ALA A 3 4.04 13.97 -5.88
N ARG A 4 3.32 15.02 -6.31
CA ARG A 4 2.42 14.95 -7.47
C ARG A 4 3.14 14.72 -8.79
N GLN A 5 4.30 15.36 -8.99
CA GLN A 5 5.14 15.09 -10.17
C GLN A 5 5.62 13.64 -10.18
N PHE A 6 6.04 13.13 -9.02
CA PHE A 6 6.45 11.73 -8.89
C PHE A 6 5.31 10.77 -9.20
N GLN A 7 4.12 10.99 -8.64
CA GLN A 7 2.90 10.23 -8.95
C GLN A 7 2.62 10.15 -10.45
N ASN A 8 2.68 11.29 -11.15
CA ASN A 8 2.46 11.37 -12.58
C ASN A 8 3.51 10.58 -13.40
N ILE A 9 4.72 10.42 -12.88
CA ILE A 9 5.80 9.64 -13.51
C ILE A 9 5.62 8.15 -13.24
N ILE A 10 5.31 7.75 -12.00
CA ILE A 10 5.20 6.33 -11.66
C ILE A 10 3.91 5.70 -12.17
N PHE A 11 2.82 6.46 -12.34
CA PHE A 11 1.55 5.93 -12.84
C PHE A 11 1.67 5.18 -14.19
N PRO A 12 2.27 5.75 -15.26
CA PRO A 12 2.47 5.02 -16.51
C PRO A 12 3.44 3.84 -16.35
N LEU A 13 4.50 3.98 -15.54
CA LEU A 13 5.46 2.90 -15.29
C LEU A 13 4.83 1.71 -14.56
N LEU A 14 3.94 1.97 -13.59
CA LEU A 14 3.15 0.93 -12.94
C LEU A 14 2.19 0.25 -13.92
N THR A 15 1.62 1.02 -14.85
CA THR A 15 0.75 0.46 -15.91
C THR A 15 1.52 -0.48 -16.82
N GLU A 16 2.76 -0.12 -17.19
CA GLU A 16 3.64 -0.98 -17.98
C GLU A 16 4.11 -2.20 -17.18
N ARG A 17 4.57 -2.01 -15.94
CA ARG A 17 5.07 -3.08 -15.08
C ARG A 17 4.00 -4.11 -14.74
N LEU A 18 2.75 -3.65 -14.60
CA LEU A 18 1.58 -4.46 -14.24
C LEU A 18 0.61 -4.57 -15.43
N PHE A 19 1.12 -4.76 -16.65
CA PHE A 19 0.39 -4.68 -17.93
C PHE A 19 -0.98 -5.40 -18.00
N ASN A 20 -1.20 -6.45 -17.19
CA ASN A 20 -2.48 -7.17 -17.13
C ASN A 20 -3.48 -6.61 -16.10
N CYS A 21 -3.13 -5.52 -15.41
CA CYS A 21 -3.94 -4.92 -14.36
C CYS A 21 -4.37 -3.51 -14.76
N PRO A 22 -5.65 -3.16 -14.64
CA PRO A 22 -6.09 -1.78 -14.86
C PRO A 22 -5.56 -0.88 -13.74
N VAL A 23 -4.83 0.17 -14.08
CA VAL A 23 -4.29 1.14 -13.13
C VAL A 23 -5.10 2.44 -13.21
N LYS A 24 -5.45 3.01 -12.06
CA LYS A 24 -6.19 4.28 -11.96
C LYS A 24 -5.43 5.27 -11.09
N ASN A 25 -5.36 6.51 -11.56
CA ASN A 25 -4.81 7.64 -10.81
C ASN A 25 -5.92 8.32 -9.99
N GLU A 26 -5.61 8.71 -8.76
CA GLU A 26 -6.49 9.35 -7.78
C GLU A 26 -7.89 8.68 -7.68
N TRP A 27 -7.92 7.39 -7.33
CA TRP A 27 -9.11 6.54 -7.41
C TRP A 27 -9.97 6.57 -6.14
N SER A 28 -11.25 6.91 -6.29
CA SER A 28 -12.26 6.83 -5.22
C SER A 28 -13.01 5.49 -5.28
N ALA A 29 -12.95 4.72 -4.19
CA ALA A 29 -13.55 3.38 -4.16
C ALA A 29 -15.07 3.45 -4.35
N PHE A 30 -15.79 4.10 -3.44
CA PHE A 30 -17.26 4.08 -3.39
C PHE A 30 -17.87 5.28 -4.12
N ASN A 31 -17.35 5.63 -5.30
CA ASN A 31 -17.90 6.72 -6.08
C ASN A 31 -19.38 6.47 -6.43
N GLY A 32 -20.26 7.44 -6.14
CA GLY A 32 -21.70 7.32 -6.33
C GLY A 32 -22.50 6.75 -5.14
N TYR A 33 -21.83 6.27 -4.08
CA TYR A 33 -22.51 5.84 -2.85
C TYR A 33 -22.66 7.01 -1.87
N ILE A 34 -23.88 7.54 -1.74
CA ILE A 34 -24.18 8.77 -0.97
C ILE A 34 -23.97 8.59 0.55
N ASN A 35 -24.17 7.38 1.07
CA ASN A 35 -24.18 7.11 2.52
C ASN A 35 -22.86 6.56 3.08
N HIS A 36 -21.80 6.52 2.27
CA HIS A 36 -20.51 5.93 2.69
C HIS A 36 -19.37 6.93 2.52
N TYR A 37 -18.44 6.92 3.47
CA TYR A 37 -17.14 7.52 3.25
C TYR A 37 -16.44 6.79 2.09
N SER A 38 -16.00 7.53 1.08
CA SER A 38 -15.25 7.00 -0.06
C SER A 38 -13.80 7.45 0.02
N PRO A 39 -12.89 6.62 0.57
CA PRO A 39 -11.47 6.94 0.52
C PRO A 39 -11.01 7.08 -0.93
N ARG A 40 -10.10 8.02 -1.15
CA ARG A 40 -9.46 8.29 -2.43
C ARG A 40 -7.97 8.07 -2.26
N VAL A 41 -7.45 7.07 -2.95
CA VAL A 41 -6.02 6.70 -2.91
C VAL A 41 -5.30 7.33 -4.09
N ASP A 42 -4.01 7.63 -3.94
CA ASP A 42 -3.21 8.25 -4.99
C ASP A 42 -3.13 7.39 -6.26
N ILE A 43 -2.86 6.09 -6.12
CA ILE A 43 -2.87 5.14 -7.25
C ILE A 43 -3.53 3.84 -6.81
N ALA A 44 -4.40 3.28 -7.65
CA ALA A 44 -5.02 1.99 -7.42
C ALA A 44 -4.80 1.06 -8.62
N VAL A 45 -4.50 -0.21 -8.33
CA VAL A 45 -4.31 -1.27 -9.33
C VAL A 45 -5.43 -2.29 -9.15
N GLY A 46 -6.15 -2.59 -10.22
CA GLY A 46 -7.27 -3.52 -10.20
C GLY A 46 -6.89 -4.99 -10.44
N PRO A 47 -7.89 -5.87 -10.68
CA PRO A 47 -9.30 -5.55 -10.95
C PRO A 47 -10.00 -4.89 -9.76
N PHE A 48 -11.05 -4.10 -10.03
CA PHE A 48 -11.75 -3.33 -9.00
C PHE A 48 -13.03 -4.06 -8.57
N SER A 49 -13.25 -4.16 -7.25
CA SER A 49 -14.37 -4.87 -6.64
C SER A 49 -15.36 -3.89 -6.01
N MET A 50 -16.17 -3.23 -6.84
CA MET A 50 -17.07 -2.16 -6.38
C MET A 50 -18.56 -2.51 -6.37
N GLU A 51 -18.93 -3.61 -7.02
CA GLU A 51 -20.31 -4.05 -7.13
C GLU A 51 -20.66 -4.97 -5.96
N GLN A 52 -21.82 -4.73 -5.36
CA GLN A 52 -22.29 -5.52 -4.23
C GLN A 52 -22.50 -6.98 -4.66
N GLY A 53 -21.93 -7.92 -3.91
CA GLY A 53 -22.04 -9.36 -4.19
C GLY A 53 -21.03 -9.90 -5.21
N LEU A 54 -20.31 -9.03 -5.93
CA LEU A 54 -19.23 -9.42 -6.83
C LEU A 54 -17.89 -9.08 -6.19
N ASN A 55 -17.16 -10.13 -5.78
CA ASN A 55 -15.81 -9.98 -5.27
C ASN A 55 -14.77 -10.43 -6.30
N GLN A 56 -13.56 -9.89 -6.18
CA GLN A 56 -12.44 -10.18 -7.07
C GLN A 56 -11.44 -11.17 -6.45
N ILE A 57 -11.83 -11.91 -5.41
CA ILE A 57 -10.93 -12.78 -4.61
C ILE A 57 -10.13 -13.73 -5.52
N GLN A 58 -10.81 -14.47 -6.39
CA GLN A 58 -10.14 -15.44 -7.25
C GLN A 58 -9.20 -14.77 -8.25
N ASN A 59 -9.57 -13.59 -8.77
CA ASN A 59 -8.71 -12.83 -9.67
C ASN A 59 -7.46 -12.33 -8.94
N TYR A 60 -7.59 -11.84 -7.70
CA TYR A 60 -6.44 -11.47 -6.88
C TYR A 60 -5.55 -12.67 -6.57
N ASN A 61 -6.13 -13.84 -6.26
CA ASN A 61 -5.38 -15.07 -6.05
C ASN A 61 -4.59 -15.49 -7.31
N ASN A 62 -5.18 -15.31 -8.50
CA ASN A 62 -4.48 -15.59 -9.75
C ASN A 62 -3.35 -14.58 -9.99
N LEU A 63 -3.56 -13.29 -9.70
CA LEU A 63 -2.53 -12.26 -9.84
C LEU A 63 -1.34 -12.49 -8.91
N VAL A 64 -1.55 -12.87 -7.64
CA VAL A 64 -0.41 -13.17 -6.74
C VAL A 64 0.37 -14.42 -7.15
N ASN A 65 -0.24 -15.32 -7.94
CA ASN A 65 0.40 -16.51 -8.47
C ASN A 65 1.12 -16.26 -9.81
N ASP A 66 0.87 -15.14 -10.48
CA ASP A 66 1.64 -14.72 -11.65
C ASP A 66 3.09 -14.45 -11.24
N GLN A 67 4.05 -15.07 -11.94
CA GLN A 67 5.46 -15.02 -11.54
C GLN A 67 6.03 -13.59 -11.55
N ASN A 68 5.61 -12.76 -12.52
CA ASN A 68 6.12 -11.40 -12.65
C ASN A 68 5.57 -10.52 -11.52
N ILE A 69 4.28 -10.64 -11.23
CA ILE A 69 3.63 -9.93 -10.13
C ILE A 69 4.17 -10.42 -8.78
N ASN A 70 4.29 -11.72 -8.57
CA ASN A 70 4.82 -12.29 -7.33
C ASN A 70 6.24 -11.80 -7.05
N SER A 71 7.11 -11.77 -8.06
CA SER A 71 8.48 -11.23 -7.95
C SER A 71 8.48 -9.74 -7.58
N PHE A 72 7.61 -8.95 -8.22
CA PHE A 72 7.43 -7.54 -7.90
C PHE A 72 6.97 -7.34 -6.44
N LEU A 73 5.99 -8.12 -5.98
CA LEU A 73 5.47 -8.06 -4.61
C LEU A 73 6.50 -8.49 -3.56
N LYS A 74 7.33 -9.50 -3.87
CA LYS A 74 8.41 -9.96 -2.99
C LYS A 74 9.46 -8.87 -2.79
N GLN A 75 9.87 -8.18 -3.85
CA GLN A 75 10.82 -7.06 -3.73
C GLN A 75 10.24 -5.91 -2.89
N LEU A 76 8.95 -5.58 -3.06
CA LEU A 76 8.27 -4.61 -2.19
C LEU A 76 8.27 -5.05 -0.71
N TYR A 77 8.06 -6.33 -0.46
CA TYR A 77 8.07 -6.91 0.88
C TYR A 77 9.48 -6.90 1.50
N GLU A 78 10.51 -7.17 0.71
CA GLU A 78 11.92 -7.08 1.14
C GLU A 78 12.29 -5.64 1.53
N TYR A 79 11.94 -4.65 0.71
CA TYR A 79 12.13 -3.24 1.06
C TYR A 79 11.36 -2.83 2.30
N HIS A 80 10.16 -3.36 2.50
CA HIS A 80 9.39 -3.11 3.71
C HIS A 80 10.08 -3.65 4.96
N ILE A 81 10.62 -4.87 4.91
CA ILE A 81 11.41 -5.45 6.01
C ILE A 81 12.64 -4.58 6.30
N GLU A 82 13.38 -4.21 5.25
CA GLU A 82 14.56 -3.36 5.36
C GLU A 82 14.22 -2.03 6.05
N ASN A 83 13.13 -1.39 5.64
CA ASN A 83 12.69 -0.10 6.15
C ASN A 83 12.19 -0.14 7.60
N ILE A 84 11.54 -1.23 8.01
CA ILE A 84 11.14 -1.39 9.41
C ILE A 84 12.38 -1.58 10.29
N GLY A 85 13.38 -2.31 9.79
CA GLY A 85 14.61 -2.60 10.51
C GLY A 85 14.42 -3.52 11.72
N GLY A 86 15.52 -3.96 12.30
CA GLY A 86 15.56 -4.83 13.49
C GLY A 86 15.64 -4.05 14.81
N GLU A 87 14.82 -3.02 15.01
CA GLU A 87 14.82 -2.27 16.28
C GLU A 87 14.40 -3.18 17.45
N ILE A 88 15.14 -3.06 18.57
CA ILE A 88 15.08 -3.96 19.73
C ILE A 88 13.74 -3.83 20.51
N ASP A 89 13.04 -2.69 20.37
CA ASP A 89 11.76 -2.38 21.04
C ASP A 89 10.58 -2.27 20.05
N ASN A 90 10.61 -3.07 18.99
CA ASN A 90 9.61 -2.95 17.93
C ASN A 90 8.33 -3.76 18.22
N GLU A 91 7.19 -3.08 18.37
CA GLU A 91 5.87 -3.73 18.49
C GLU A 91 5.31 -4.20 17.13
N ILE A 92 6.01 -3.87 16.04
CA ILE A 92 5.61 -4.25 14.69
C ILE A 92 5.86 -5.74 14.50
N THR A 93 4.78 -6.50 14.34
CA THR A 93 4.85 -7.88 13.84
C THR A 93 4.72 -7.85 12.33
N ILE A 94 5.81 -8.19 11.63
CA ILE A 94 5.79 -8.38 10.18
C ILE A 94 5.29 -9.81 9.91
N PRO A 95 4.10 -10.00 9.31
CA PRO A 95 3.65 -11.33 8.91
C PRO A 95 4.56 -11.88 7.82
N ASN A 96 4.64 -13.21 7.67
CA ASN A 96 5.32 -13.76 6.49
C ASN A 96 4.61 -13.30 5.19
N PHE A 97 5.31 -13.41 4.07
CA PHE A 97 4.83 -12.91 2.78
C PHE A 97 3.46 -13.50 2.39
N ASP A 98 3.26 -14.80 2.57
CA ASP A 98 2.01 -15.46 2.16
C ASP A 98 0.83 -14.98 3.03
N ASP A 99 1.00 -14.93 4.34
CA ASP A 99 -0.01 -14.40 5.25
C ASP A 99 -0.37 -12.94 4.91
N LEU A 100 0.61 -12.14 4.50
CA LEU A 100 0.42 -10.75 4.08
C LEU A 100 -0.44 -10.66 2.83
N ILE A 101 -0.05 -11.34 1.75
CA ILE A 101 -0.71 -11.21 0.45
C ILE A 101 -2.09 -11.89 0.42
N TYR A 102 -2.41 -12.75 1.39
CA TYR A 102 -3.75 -13.36 1.56
C TYR A 102 -4.55 -12.74 2.72
N LYS A 103 -4.06 -11.69 3.37
CA LYS A 103 -4.74 -11.07 4.52
C LYS A 103 -6.09 -10.44 4.16
N ASN A 104 -6.13 -9.51 3.21
CA ASN A 104 -7.34 -8.76 2.87
C ASN A 104 -8.10 -9.43 1.71
N GLN A 105 -8.85 -10.49 2.02
CA GLN A 105 -9.64 -11.19 1.00
C GLN A 105 -10.72 -10.30 0.37
N ASN A 106 -11.39 -9.47 1.17
CA ASN A 106 -12.48 -8.61 0.71
C ASN A 106 -12.00 -7.23 0.20
N ALA A 107 -10.83 -7.19 -0.44
CA ALA A 107 -10.27 -5.97 -1.00
C ALA A 107 -11.13 -5.38 -2.13
N ARG A 108 -10.98 -4.08 -2.34
CA ARG A 108 -11.64 -3.30 -3.41
C ARG A 108 -10.75 -3.10 -4.63
N CYS A 109 -9.45 -3.22 -4.47
CA CYS A 109 -8.47 -3.24 -5.55
C CYS A 109 -7.33 -4.20 -5.19
N PHE A 110 -6.52 -4.57 -6.18
CA PHE A 110 -5.35 -5.42 -5.96
C PHE A 110 -4.28 -4.66 -5.17
N LEU A 111 -3.83 -3.50 -5.65
CA LEU A 111 -2.92 -2.63 -4.92
C LEU A 111 -3.58 -1.28 -4.64
N ALA A 112 -3.38 -0.75 -3.44
CA ALA A 112 -3.75 0.60 -3.06
C ALA A 112 -2.49 1.34 -2.60
N ILE A 113 -2.14 2.43 -3.28
CA ILE A 113 -0.86 3.12 -3.12
C ILE A 113 -1.12 4.55 -2.68
N GLU A 114 -0.43 5.00 -1.64
CA GLU A 114 -0.45 6.36 -1.10
C GLU A 114 0.97 6.94 -1.05
N ILE A 115 1.16 8.16 -1.53
CA ILE A 115 2.44 8.85 -1.61
C ILE A 115 2.47 9.98 -0.58
N GLU A 116 3.22 9.77 0.50
CA GLU A 116 3.21 10.68 1.64
C GLU A 116 4.47 11.55 1.72
N ASN A 117 4.30 12.87 1.87
CA ASN A 117 5.40 13.84 1.89
C ASN A 117 5.42 14.75 3.13
N GLN A 118 4.58 15.78 3.18
CA GLN A 118 4.56 16.76 4.29
C GLN A 118 3.19 16.80 4.99
N ASN A 119 2.54 15.65 5.06
CA ASN A 119 1.24 15.52 5.70
C ASN A 119 1.36 15.34 7.21
N SER A 120 0.29 15.71 7.93
CA SER A 120 0.24 15.50 9.38
C SER A 120 0.23 14.01 9.71
N LYS A 121 0.66 13.63 10.92
CA LYS A 121 0.63 12.24 11.40
C LYS A 121 -0.79 11.62 11.33
N LYS A 122 -1.83 12.44 11.54
CA LYS A 122 -3.24 12.02 11.43
C LYS A 122 -3.60 11.68 9.98
N HIS A 123 -3.11 12.45 9.01
CA HIS A 123 -3.33 12.16 7.60
C HIS A 123 -2.59 10.89 7.18
N ILE A 124 -1.30 10.75 7.51
CA ILE A 124 -0.51 9.55 7.19
C ILE A 124 -1.13 8.28 7.79
N MET A 125 -1.63 8.35 9.03
CA MET A 125 -2.36 7.24 9.65
C MET A 125 -3.65 6.92 8.89
N GLY A 126 -4.39 7.94 8.44
CA GLY A 126 -5.57 7.76 7.59
C GLY A 126 -5.24 7.07 6.26
N SER A 127 -4.18 7.51 5.58
CA SER A 127 -3.70 6.92 4.33
C SER A 127 -3.32 5.44 4.52
N MET A 128 -2.60 5.12 5.59
CA MET A 128 -2.28 3.73 5.95
C MET A 128 -3.54 2.87 6.11
N ILE A 129 -4.51 3.33 6.90
CA ILE A 129 -5.76 2.60 7.14
C ILE A 129 -6.55 2.43 5.84
N ASN A 130 -6.67 3.49 5.02
CA ASN A 130 -7.42 3.46 3.78
C ASN A 130 -6.81 2.50 2.76
N ALA A 131 -5.49 2.58 2.55
CA ALA A 131 -4.78 1.70 1.64
C ALA A 131 -4.83 0.24 2.11
N ALA A 132 -4.62 -0.03 3.41
CA ALA A 132 -4.76 -1.37 3.99
C ALA A 132 -6.18 -1.93 3.81
N SER A 133 -7.20 -1.08 3.99
CA SER A 133 -8.61 -1.46 3.87
C SER A 133 -9.01 -1.76 2.43
N LEU A 134 -8.57 -0.95 1.48
CA LEU A 134 -9.00 -1.03 0.08
C LEU A 134 -8.16 -2.02 -0.74
N GLY A 135 -6.86 -2.05 -0.55
CA GLY A 135 -5.95 -2.91 -1.31
C GLY A 135 -5.94 -4.32 -0.77
N ARG A 136 -5.78 -5.31 -1.67
CA ARG A 136 -5.32 -6.64 -1.27
C ARG A 136 -4.00 -6.48 -0.51
N ILE A 137 -3.15 -5.62 -1.06
CA ILE A 137 -1.94 -5.09 -0.44
C ILE A 137 -2.02 -3.56 -0.49
N GLY A 138 -1.85 -2.91 0.66
CA GLY A 138 -1.66 -1.46 0.75
C GLY A 138 -0.19 -1.10 0.66
N ILE A 139 0.17 0.03 0.07
CA ILE A 139 1.55 0.48 -0.09
C ILE A 139 1.63 1.96 0.28
N GLY A 140 2.46 2.28 1.26
CA GLY A 140 2.85 3.65 1.61
C GLY A 140 4.21 3.98 1.02
N ILE A 141 4.27 4.98 0.16
CA ILE A 141 5.51 5.50 -0.39
C ILE A 141 5.93 6.71 0.46
N ALA A 142 6.99 6.53 1.24
CA ALA A 142 7.63 7.61 1.97
C ALA A 142 8.43 8.48 0.99
N TYR A 143 7.99 9.73 0.78
CA TYR A 143 8.67 10.66 -0.12
C TYR A 143 10.02 11.16 0.44
N ASN A 144 10.17 11.14 1.76
CA ASN A 144 11.36 11.57 2.49
C ASN A 144 11.51 10.77 3.80
N ASP A 145 12.68 10.85 4.42
CA ASP A 145 13.01 10.12 5.66
C ASP A 145 12.09 10.46 6.84
N ASN A 146 11.62 11.70 6.92
CA ASN A 146 10.71 12.10 7.99
C ASN A 146 9.34 11.41 7.84
N THR A 147 8.85 11.26 6.62
CA THR A 147 7.66 10.44 6.34
C THR A 147 7.91 8.98 6.68
N LEU A 148 9.06 8.42 6.28
CA LEU A 148 9.41 7.02 6.57
C LEU A 148 9.36 6.75 8.08
N ARG A 149 10.05 7.57 8.87
CA ARG A 149 10.02 7.50 10.33
C ARG A 149 8.61 7.65 10.89
N THR A 150 7.77 8.48 10.28
CA THR A 150 6.39 8.67 10.72
C THR A 150 5.54 7.43 10.46
N PHE A 151 5.67 6.80 9.29
CA PHE A 151 5.01 5.52 8.98
C PHE A 151 5.40 4.43 9.99
N ILE A 152 6.69 4.26 10.26
CA ILE A 152 7.21 3.26 11.21
C ILE A 152 6.64 3.51 12.62
N ARG A 153 6.66 4.76 13.10
CA ARG A 153 6.09 5.13 14.41
C ARG A 153 4.60 4.85 14.51
N ILE A 154 3.84 5.08 13.44
CA ILE A 154 2.41 4.77 13.39
C ILE A 154 2.20 3.25 13.47
N MET A 155 2.96 2.48 12.71
CA MET A 155 2.86 1.01 12.71
C MET A 155 3.23 0.41 14.08
N ASN A 156 4.29 0.94 14.71
CA ASN A 156 4.68 0.58 16.08
C ASN A 156 3.57 0.91 17.09
N TYR A 157 2.95 2.10 16.98
CA TYR A 157 1.79 2.45 17.79
C TYR A 157 0.59 1.51 17.59
N LEU A 158 0.27 1.13 16.36
CA LEU A 158 -0.80 0.15 16.08
C LEU A 158 -0.46 -1.24 16.62
N GLY A 159 0.81 -1.64 16.55
CA GLY A 159 1.35 -2.86 17.16
C GLY A 159 1.16 -2.86 18.68
N PHE A 160 1.54 -1.76 19.34
CA PHE A 160 1.32 -1.55 20.77
C PHE A 160 -0.15 -1.69 21.14
N LEU A 161 -1.06 -1.00 20.42
CA LEU A 161 -2.50 -1.06 20.67
C LEU A 161 -3.03 -2.50 20.55
N ARG A 162 -2.55 -3.27 19.57
CA ARG A 162 -2.89 -4.68 19.41
C ARG A 162 -2.41 -5.52 20.59
N ARG A 163 -1.15 -5.33 21.02
CA ARG A 163 -0.55 -6.07 22.13
C ARG A 163 -1.29 -5.86 23.45
N VAL A 164 -1.76 -4.63 23.71
CA VAL A 164 -2.54 -4.32 24.92
C VAL A 164 -4.05 -4.53 24.74
N GLU A 165 -4.44 -5.34 23.75
CA GLU A 165 -5.82 -5.77 23.48
C GLU A 165 -6.81 -4.61 23.31
N LYS A 166 -6.35 -3.46 22.80
CA LYS A 166 -7.24 -2.35 22.42
C LYS A 166 -7.91 -2.65 21.10
N ASN A 167 -9.11 -2.10 20.92
CA ASN A 167 -9.80 -2.09 19.63
C ASN A 167 -8.91 -1.37 18.61
N THR A 168 -8.32 -2.14 17.68
CA THR A 168 -7.41 -1.63 16.67
C THR A 168 -7.73 -2.24 15.31
N TYR A 169 -7.41 -1.50 14.25
CA TYR A 169 -7.56 -1.97 12.89
C TYR A 169 -6.28 -2.73 12.48
N ASP A 170 -6.44 -3.88 11.82
CA ASP A 170 -5.31 -4.67 11.37
C ASP A 170 -4.78 -4.15 10.03
N THR A 171 -3.60 -3.52 10.06
CA THR A 171 -2.92 -2.96 8.88
C THR A 171 -1.75 -3.83 8.42
N THR A 172 -1.65 -5.12 8.79
CA THR A 172 -0.48 -5.94 8.46
C THR A 172 -0.34 -6.26 6.97
N ASN A 173 -1.31 -5.91 6.13
CA ASN A 173 -1.22 -5.97 4.66
C ASN A 173 -0.68 -4.67 4.03
N PHE A 174 -0.18 -3.74 4.85
CA PHE A 174 0.38 -2.47 4.40
C PHE A 174 1.91 -2.50 4.39
N LEU A 175 2.49 -2.34 3.21
CA LEU A 175 3.93 -2.24 3.00
C LEU A 175 4.37 -0.78 3.01
N ILE A 176 5.59 -0.52 3.48
CA ILE A 176 6.21 0.81 3.47
C ILE A 176 7.47 0.73 2.64
N ILE A 177 7.56 1.57 1.61
CA ILE A 177 8.77 1.71 0.78
C ILE A 177 9.13 3.19 0.66
N THR A 178 10.37 3.48 0.29
CA THR A 178 10.77 4.85 -0.05
C THR A 178 10.47 5.16 -1.51
N LYS A 179 10.42 6.46 -1.83
CA LYS A 179 10.37 6.96 -3.20
C LYS A 179 11.48 6.36 -4.08
N ASP A 180 12.69 6.26 -3.53
CA ASP A 180 13.86 5.83 -4.29
C ASP A 180 13.85 4.31 -4.53
N GLN A 181 13.43 3.51 -3.54
CA GLN A 181 13.21 2.06 -3.71
C GLN A 181 12.16 1.75 -4.78
N LEU A 182 11.05 2.51 -4.81
CA LEU A 182 10.06 2.34 -5.88
C LEU A 182 10.61 2.74 -7.24
N ALA A 183 11.38 3.82 -7.29
CA ALA A 183 11.99 4.28 -8.54
C ALA A 183 12.97 3.23 -9.09
N GLU A 184 13.82 2.67 -8.24
CA GLU A 184 14.72 1.56 -8.60
C GLU A 184 13.94 0.36 -9.14
N LEU A 185 12.89 -0.05 -8.44
CA LEU A 185 12.04 -1.18 -8.81
C LEU A 185 11.28 -0.98 -10.14
N LEU A 186 11.07 0.28 -10.53
CA LEU A 186 10.49 0.68 -11.81
C LEU A 186 11.54 1.09 -12.86
N ASN A 187 12.83 0.88 -12.59
CA ASN A 187 13.95 1.30 -13.45
C ASN A 187 13.92 2.80 -13.81
N LEU A 188 13.45 3.64 -12.89
CA LEU A 188 13.38 5.09 -13.04
C LEU A 188 14.67 5.73 -12.51
N HIS A 189 15.43 6.38 -13.40
CA HIS A 189 16.58 7.18 -13.01
C HIS A 189 16.15 8.56 -12.50
N ILE A 190 16.13 8.74 -11.18
CA ILE A 190 15.91 10.05 -10.57
C ILE A 190 17.22 10.83 -10.59
N GLN A 191 17.30 11.91 -11.36
CA GLN A 191 18.39 12.89 -11.23
C GLN A 191 18.23 13.61 -9.88
N GLN A 192 19.30 13.61 -9.08
CA GLN A 192 19.36 14.26 -7.76
C GLN A 192 19.22 15.78 -7.87
#